data_AF-A0A8H5F6J6-F1
#
_entry.id   AF-A0A8H5F6J6-F1
#
_cell.length_a   1.000
_cell.length_b   1.000
_cell.length_c   1.000
_cell.angle_alpha   90.00
_cell.angle_beta   90.00
_cell.angle_gamma   90.00
#
_symmetry.space_group_name_H-M   'P 1'
#
loop_
_entity.id
_entity.type
_entity.pdbx_description
1 polymer ?
#
loop_
_entity_poly.entity_id
_entity_poly.type
_entity_poly.pdbx_seq_one_letter_code
_entity_poly.pdbx_strand_id
1 'polypeptide(L)'
;MHVVIVNNRLAFCSIGDFYRGCGHFHVRYFTGETLDCGSDSCKSSASHKHKTAHNCGCPEIVIEDRRVQNMFQAPYPECQRTSR
;
A
#
# COMPACT_ATOMS: atom_id res chain seq x y z
N MET A 1 -9.24 -3.22 7.74
CA MET A 1 -8.02 -3.06 6.92
C MET A 1 -7.96 -4.25 5.96
N HIS A 2 -8.35 -4.06 4.71
CA HIS A 2 -8.23 -5.10 3.68
C HIS A 2 -6.81 -5.05 3.13
N VAL A 3 -5.97 -6.02 3.52
CA VAL A 3 -4.68 -6.26 2.87
C VAL A 3 -4.99 -7.02 1.57
N VAL A 4 -4.98 -6.32 0.45
CA VAL A 4 -5.17 -6.95 -0.87
C VAL A 4 -3.83 -7.54 -1.29
N ILE A 5 -3.66 -8.85 -1.08
CA ILE A 5 -2.48 -9.59 -1.58
C ILE A 5 -2.71 -9.87 -3.06
N VAL A 6 -2.06 -9.12 -3.95
CA VAL A 6 -2.03 -9.41 -5.39
C VAL A 6 -0.66 -9.99 -5.74
N ASN A 7 -0.58 -11.24 -6.18
CA ASN A 7 0.68 -11.87 -6.65
C ASN A 7 1.83 -11.97 -5.63
N ASN A 8 1.54 -12.15 -4.34
CA ASN A 8 2.54 -12.59 -3.34
C ASN A 8 3.79 -11.69 -3.21
N ARG A 9 3.69 -10.37 -3.49
CA ARG A 9 4.77 -9.37 -3.37
C ARG A 9 4.31 -8.13 -2.58
N LEU A 10 5.26 -7.35 -2.05
CA LEU A 10 5.12 -6.76 -0.70
C LEU A 10 5.16 -5.24 -0.57
N ALA A 11 5.00 -4.53 -1.68
CA ALA A 11 4.70 -3.12 -1.66
C ALA A 11 3.98 -2.83 -2.96
N PHE A 12 2.81 -2.21 -2.90
CA PHE A 12 2.06 -1.86 -4.10
C PHE A 12 1.91 -0.37 -4.16
N CYS A 13 2.47 0.20 -5.22
CA CYS A 13 2.12 1.54 -5.63
C CYS A 13 0.70 1.49 -6.24
N SER A 14 -0.23 2.14 -5.56
CA SER A 14 -1.64 2.22 -5.96
C SER A 14 -1.97 3.61 -6.47
N ILE A 15 -2.69 3.67 -7.57
CA ILE A 15 -3.23 4.92 -8.11
C ILE A 15 -4.72 4.96 -7.81
N GLY A 16 -5.21 6.08 -7.28
CA GLY A 16 -6.60 6.21 -6.88
C GLY A 16 -7.10 7.63 -6.78
N ASP A 17 -8.37 7.75 -6.43
CA ASP A 17 -9.06 9.03 -6.26
C ASP A 17 -9.22 9.34 -4.77
N PHE A 18 -9.03 10.60 -4.39
CA PHE A 18 -9.26 11.07 -3.01
C PHE A 18 -10.50 11.96 -2.93
N TYR A 19 -11.46 11.58 -2.07
CA TYR A 19 -12.73 12.27 -1.90
C TYR A 19 -12.72 13.05 -0.58
N ARG A 20 -12.56 14.38 -0.64
CA ARG A 20 -12.46 15.24 0.55
C ARG A 20 -13.77 15.32 1.33
N GLY A 21 -14.92 15.10 0.68
CA GLY A 21 -16.22 15.09 1.35
C GLY A 21 -16.40 13.94 2.36
N CYS A 22 -15.56 12.89 2.28
CA CYS A 22 -15.56 11.80 3.25
C CYS A 22 -14.16 11.38 3.75
N GLY A 23 -13.08 11.94 3.20
CA GLY A 23 -11.71 11.63 3.57
C GLY A 23 -11.21 10.26 3.09
N HIS A 24 -11.91 9.63 2.14
CA HIS A 24 -11.57 8.29 1.65
C HIS A 24 -10.73 8.32 0.37
N PHE A 25 -9.75 7.42 0.32
CA PHE A 25 -8.99 7.10 -0.88
C PHE A 25 -9.57 5.84 -1.52
N HIS A 26 -9.96 5.94 -2.78
CA HIS A 26 -10.49 4.84 -3.57
C HIS A 26 -9.45 4.42 -4.62
N VAL A 27 -8.87 3.24 -4.45
CA VAL A 27 -7.91 2.66 -5.40
C VAL A 27 -8.61 2.40 -6.73
N ARG A 28 -7.99 2.83 -7.83
CA ARG A 28 -8.43 2.51 -9.20
C ARG A 28 -7.68 1.32 -9.78
N TYR A 29 -6.35 1.34 -9.68
CA TYR A 29 -5.50 0.26 -10.17
C TYR A 29 -4.18 0.24 -9.41
N PHE A 30 -3.56 -0.94 -9.42
CA PHE A 30 -2.20 -1.12 -8.93
C PHE A 30 -1.24 -1.06 -10.11
N THR A 31 -0.13 -0.33 -9.95
CA THR A 31 0.87 -0.16 -11.02
C THR A 31 1.72 -1.41 -11.24
N GLY A 32 1.76 -2.32 -10.26
CA GLY A 32 2.71 -3.43 -10.23
C GLY A 32 4.13 -3.00 -9.79
N GLU A 33 4.37 -1.70 -9.54
CA GLU A 33 5.62 -1.22 -8.97
C GLU A 33 5.72 -1.66 -7.51
N THR A 34 6.87 -2.24 -7.16
CA THR A 34 7.22 -2.60 -5.78
C THR A 34 8.22 -1.62 -5.21
N LEU A 35 7.92 -1.10 -4.02
CA LEU A 35 8.82 -0.23 -3.27
C LEU A 35 9.69 -1.07 -2.32
N ASP A 36 11.01 -0.85 -2.36
CA ASP A 36 11.91 -1.40 -1.35
C ASP A 36 11.83 -0.55 -0.06
N CYS A 37 11.67 -1.24 1.07
CA CYS A 37 11.76 -0.65 2.41
C CYS A 37 13.16 -0.14 2.75
N GLY A 38 14.20 -0.62 2.05
CA GLY A 38 15.60 -0.19 2.24
C GLY A 38 16.21 -0.59 3.58
N SER A 39 15.46 -1.30 4.42
CA SER A 39 15.91 -1.74 5.74
C SER A 39 16.75 -3.01 5.63
N ASP A 40 17.80 -3.09 6.44
CA ASP A 40 18.69 -4.24 6.55
C ASP A 40 18.06 -5.46 7.25
N SER A 41 17.07 -5.18 8.08
CA SER A 41 16.27 -6.12 8.87
C SER A 41 14.93 -6.46 8.21
N CYS A 42 14.67 -5.97 7.00
CA CYS A 42 13.48 -6.27 6.22
C CYS A 42 13.76 -7.43 5.27
N LYS A 43 13.05 -8.55 5.41
CA LYS A 43 13.31 -9.78 4.62
C LYS A 43 13.12 -9.58 3.12
N SER A 44 12.17 -8.73 2.72
CA SER A 44 11.86 -8.38 1.34
C SER A 44 12.78 -7.32 0.73
N SER A 45 13.70 -6.75 1.53
CA SER A 45 14.55 -5.64 1.12
C SER A 45 15.69 -6.05 0.22
N ALA A 46 16.08 -5.19 -0.73
CA ALA A 46 17.33 -5.38 -1.46
C ALA A 46 18.55 -5.21 -0.53
N SER A 47 18.40 -4.44 0.54
CA SER A 47 19.43 -4.20 1.56
C SER A 47 19.47 -5.26 2.66
N HIS A 48 18.64 -6.30 2.56
CA HIS A 48 18.59 -7.36 3.57
C HIS A 48 19.95 -8.00 3.81
N LYS A 49 20.39 -8.08 5.08
CA LYS A 49 21.73 -8.59 5.45
C LYS A 49 21.87 -10.11 5.31
N HIS A 50 20.83 -10.88 5.65
CA HIS A 50 20.91 -12.33 5.77
C HIS A 50 20.38 -13.08 4.54
N LYS A 51 20.78 -12.67 3.32
CA LYS A 51 20.24 -13.24 2.06
C LYS A 51 20.45 -14.75 1.91
N THR A 52 21.47 -15.31 2.57
CA THR A 52 21.85 -16.73 2.47
C THR A 52 21.32 -17.59 3.61
N ALA A 53 20.74 -17.00 4.66
CA ALA A 53 20.21 -17.76 5.78
C ALA A 53 18.81 -18.30 5.45
N HIS A 54 18.66 -19.62 5.41
CA HIS A 54 17.39 -20.28 5.06
C HIS A 54 16.22 -19.95 6.00
N ASN A 55 16.50 -19.72 7.30
CA ASN A 55 15.49 -19.44 8.33
C ASN A 55 15.71 -18.07 8.96
N CYS A 56 15.83 -17.03 8.14
CA CYS A 56 15.90 -15.66 8.62
C CYS A 56 14.57 -15.24 9.25
N GLY A 57 14.61 -14.84 10.53
CA GLY A 57 13.45 -14.36 11.30
C GLY A 57 13.13 -12.87 11.12
N CYS A 58 13.72 -12.22 10.11
CA CYS A 58 13.50 -10.80 9.86
C CYS A 58 12.05 -10.51 9.47
N PRO A 59 11.46 -9.42 9.98
CA PRO A 59 10.11 -9.03 9.61
C PRO A 59 10.01 -8.69 8.13
N GLU A 60 8.80 -8.87 7.64
CA GLU A 60 8.40 -8.42 6.31
C GLU A 60 7.74 -7.06 6.46
N ILE A 61 8.38 -6.02 5.92
CA ILE A 61 7.86 -4.66 6.00
C ILE A 61 7.06 -4.40 4.73
N VAL A 62 5.76 -4.14 4.90
CA VAL A 62 4.86 -3.77 3.81
C VAL A 62 4.73 -2.26 3.79
N ILE A 63 5.06 -1.64 2.65
CA ILE A 63 4.90 -0.21 2.43
C ILE A 63 3.82 0.00 1.37
N GLU A 64 2.82 0.80 1.71
CA GLU A 64 1.77 1.21 0.78
C GLU A 64 2.09 2.61 0.24
N ASP A 65 2.43 2.70 -1.05
CA ASP A 65 2.54 3.98 -1.74
C ASP A 65 1.20 4.29 -2.41
N ARG A 66 0.51 5.33 -1.94
CA ARG A 66 -0.78 5.76 -2.47
C ARG A 66 -0.59 7.06 -3.23
N ARG A 67 -0.77 7.02 -4.54
CA ARG A 67 -0.71 8.21 -5.41
C ARG A 67 -2.11 8.62 -5.81
N VAL A 68 -2.43 9.89 -5.56
CA VAL A 68 -3.73 10.48 -5.90
C VAL A 68 -3.69 10.94 -7.34
N GLN A 69 -4.54 10.35 -8.19
CA GLN A 69 -4.76 10.77 -9.57
C GLN A 69 -5.74 11.95 -9.63
N ASN A 70 -6.84 11.86 -8.89
CA ASN A 70 -7.87 12.91 -8.84
C ASN A 70 -8.22 13.25 -7.40
N MET A 71 -8.51 14.53 -7.15
CA MET A 71 -8.98 15.01 -5.85
C MET A 71 -10.36 15.65 -5.99
N PHE A 72 -11.39 14.96 -5.50
CA PHE A 72 -12.78 15.42 -5.54
C PHE A 72 -13.15 16.13 -4.24
N GLN A 73 -13.89 17.24 -4.33
CA GLN A 73 -14.42 17.92 -3.13
C GLN A 73 -15.67 17.24 -2.59
N ALA A 74 -16.44 16.57 -3.46
CA ALA A 74 -17.65 15.83 -3.08
C ALA A 74 -17.31 14.52 -2.33
N PRO A 75 -18.24 13.98 -1.53
CA PRO A 75 -18.11 12.62 -0.98
C PRO A 75 -18.26 11.56 -2.08
N TYR A 76 -17.66 10.39 -1.89
CA TYR A 76 -17.88 9.24 -2.77
C TYR A 76 -19.35 8.77 -2.66
N PRO A 77 -20.05 8.43 -3.77
CA PRO A 77 -21.48 8.13 -3.75
C PRO A 77 -21.92 7.03 -2.78
N GLU A 78 -21.11 5.98 -2.62
CA GLU A 78 -21.40 4.85 -1.72
C GLU A 78 -20.71 4.99 -0.36
N CYS A 79 -20.11 6.15 -0.07
CA CYS A 79 -19.58 6.38 1.24
C CYS A 79 -20.75 6.43 2.22
N GLN A 80 -20.79 5.47 3.15
CA GLN A 80 -21.74 5.54 4.26
C GLN A 80 -21.52 6.88 4.95
N ARG A 81 -22.50 7.79 4.85
CA ARG A 81 -22.49 9.02 5.62
C ARG A 81 -22.48 8.58 7.07
N THR A 82 -21.35 8.77 7.75
CA THR A 82 -21.32 8.68 9.20
C THR A 82 -22.11 9.88 9.71
N SER A 83 -23.45 9.74 9.79
CA SER A 83 -24.27 10.72 10.50
C SER A 83 -23.79 10.67 11.94
N ARG A 84 -23.18 11.76 12.40
CA ARG A 84 -22.91 11.97 13.83
C ARG A 84 -24.21 12.17 14.58
#